data_AF-A0A7V5XDV4-F1
#
_entry.id   AF-A0A7V5XDV4-F1
#
_cell.length_a   1.000
_cell.length_b   1.000
_cell.length_c   1.000
_cell.angle_alpha   90.00
_cell.angle_beta   90.00
_cell.angle_gamma   90.00
#
_symmetry.space_group_name_H-M   'P 1'
#
loop_
_entity.id
_entity.type
_entity.pdbx_description
1 polymer ?
#
loop_
_entity_poly.entity_id
_entity_poly.type
_entity_poly.pdbx_seq_one_letter_code
_entity_poly.pdbx_strand_id
1 'polypeptide(L)'
;MKKAPGRVQLALASMQVPDALLQGYRVSGEQRYLDAAVEATLSWARDDWTRWFPVGLTWNDHALAVRAVYLSNFWQVYRHSSVFNSRDAAEILAFLYRTVARLAKPSQFTFRTNHGIMQNLALLHVAAALPALPGREKFLDVALQRLEAQLPFFVSDTGVVLEHSASYQEFGVQLLLSLEHYLAVLDRPVPESWKRKVNASVCFLGRMARPDGSLPYYGDSHGRFVVPGLARLVRDRIASNPSFCASLPVVDQDFGYAIVNTRSQDTVSQTFVAWADFPGRAHKHADELSLALWQGGHDWWAGSGYWPYGDASRAAAVSWRGSNAPHFKGEAASSMRESWLQAYDVAEDFFMLDLRRDLSGAGEVRRQIIHVAPDVWLVMDSGDTAGGKPVLLETVWSVAPGVNIADEQQGFFKLHANPANQGLLVGFVNPDGNRAQPVTGQRDPFGGMTALPDGRIAVGAYFPVGSQLPAWTVSLWFAGNSSIQPTGPVTVDWSNPERWRVAWRSADGRVEYLHRAGNQLQMELLHSGRRRHVLQHGDQQRLQLKQAIAAYEAARARYHHFRDLIPYRLRLSLLVAVLFVISAVSGLVLQRRSAGVQVVSAFAIVLGWVLAAVWIAAVYLQ
;
A
#
# COMPACT_ATOMS: atom_id res chain seq x y z
N MET A 1 -20.09 19.39 10.28
CA MET A 1 -19.00 18.88 9.41
C MET A 1 -17.63 19.54 9.64
N LYS A 2 -17.46 20.87 9.58
CA LYS A 2 -16.11 21.52 9.55
C LYS A 2 -15.12 21.17 10.69
N LYS A 3 -15.61 20.84 11.89
CA LYS A 3 -14.76 20.52 13.06
C LYS A 3 -14.58 19.01 13.32
N ALA A 4 -15.24 18.15 12.55
CA ALA A 4 -15.18 16.71 12.77
C ALA A 4 -13.86 16.12 12.22
N PRO A 5 -13.36 15.01 12.77
CA PRO A 5 -12.22 14.28 12.18
C PRO A 5 -12.48 13.89 10.73
N GLY A 6 -11.43 13.81 9.91
CA GLY A 6 -11.55 13.52 8.47
C GLY A 6 -12.35 12.24 8.15
N ARG A 7 -12.15 11.17 8.92
CA ARG A 7 -12.92 9.91 8.80
C ARG A 7 -14.43 10.13 8.98
N VAL A 8 -14.82 10.94 9.96
CA VAL A 8 -16.24 11.27 10.21
C VAL A 8 -16.79 12.13 9.08
N GLN A 9 -16.02 13.10 8.59
CA GLN A 9 -16.44 13.92 7.44
C GLN A 9 -16.64 13.06 6.19
N LEU A 10 -15.75 12.11 5.93
CA LEU A 10 -15.83 11.21 4.78
C LEU A 10 -17.07 10.31 4.88
N ALA A 11 -17.31 9.71 6.05
CA ALA A 11 -18.47 8.84 6.30
C ALA A 11 -19.80 9.59 6.07
N LEU A 12 -19.92 10.81 6.60
CA LEU A 12 -21.10 11.65 6.41
C LEU A 12 -21.27 12.07 4.95
N ALA A 13 -20.21 12.57 4.31
CA ALA A 13 -20.25 12.99 2.91
C ALA A 13 -20.55 11.84 1.94
N SER A 14 -20.18 10.61 2.29
CA SER A 14 -20.48 9.40 1.53
C SER A 14 -21.91 8.89 1.74
N MET A 15 -22.69 9.51 2.62
CA MET A 15 -24.04 9.09 3.01
C MET A 15 -24.10 7.71 3.67
N GLN A 16 -23.08 7.33 4.45
CA GLN A 16 -23.06 6.04 5.15
C GLN A 16 -24.20 5.89 6.18
N VAL A 17 -24.63 6.97 6.84
CA VAL A 17 -25.74 6.93 7.81
C VAL A 17 -27.08 6.66 7.09
N PRO A 18 -27.48 7.44 6.06
CA PRO A 18 -28.64 7.09 5.23
C PRO A 18 -28.57 5.69 4.60
N ASP A 19 -27.39 5.21 4.20
CA ASP A 19 -27.22 3.85 3.68
C ASP A 19 -27.49 2.79 4.75
N ALA A 20 -26.94 2.95 5.96
CA ALA A 20 -27.21 2.04 7.07
C ALA A 20 -28.70 1.95 7.41
N LEU A 21 -29.43 3.07 7.33
CA LEU A 21 -30.90 3.09 7.48
C LEU A 21 -31.59 2.33 6.35
N LEU A 22 -31.20 2.56 5.10
CA LEU A 22 -31.73 1.81 3.96
C LEU A 22 -31.48 0.31 4.06
N GLN A 23 -30.29 -0.11 4.51
CA GLN A 23 -29.99 -1.52 4.76
C GLN A 23 -30.84 -2.07 5.92
N GLY A 24 -31.02 -1.29 6.98
CA GLY A 24 -31.92 -1.63 8.09
C GLY A 24 -33.33 -1.95 7.60
N TYR A 25 -33.89 -1.10 6.73
CA TYR A 25 -35.18 -1.37 6.08
C TYR A 25 -35.17 -2.64 5.23
N ARG A 26 -34.14 -2.88 4.42
CA ARG A 26 -34.06 -4.08 3.57
C ARG A 26 -34.02 -5.38 4.37
N VAL A 27 -33.38 -5.35 5.54
CA VAL A 27 -33.24 -6.52 6.41
C VAL A 27 -34.49 -6.77 7.24
N SER A 28 -35.09 -5.72 7.82
CA SER A 28 -36.20 -5.87 8.77
C SER A 28 -37.60 -5.67 8.16
N GLY A 29 -37.70 -4.96 7.03
CA GLY A 29 -38.95 -4.47 6.49
C GLY A 29 -39.60 -3.34 7.30
N GLU A 30 -38.98 -2.86 8.39
CA GLU A 30 -39.59 -1.87 9.27
C GLU A 30 -39.57 -0.47 8.65
N GLN A 31 -40.77 0.08 8.43
CA GLN A 31 -40.98 1.34 7.71
C GLN A 31 -40.21 2.54 8.30
N ARG A 32 -40.03 2.61 9.62
CA ARG A 32 -39.29 3.70 10.30
C ARG A 32 -37.88 3.92 9.75
N TYR A 33 -37.22 2.86 9.28
CA TYR A 33 -35.88 2.96 8.71
C TYR A 33 -35.90 3.59 7.32
N LEU A 34 -36.90 3.25 6.50
CA LEU A 34 -37.07 3.86 5.19
C LEU A 34 -37.46 5.34 5.34
N ASP A 35 -38.38 5.67 6.25
CA ASP A 35 -38.79 7.05 6.51
C ASP A 35 -37.60 7.92 6.92
N ALA A 36 -36.77 7.43 7.83
CA ALA A 36 -35.54 8.11 8.25
C ALA A 36 -34.51 8.22 7.12
N ALA A 37 -34.38 7.20 6.26
CA ALA A 37 -33.50 7.26 5.09
C ALA A 37 -33.97 8.30 4.06
N VAL A 38 -35.29 8.40 3.84
CA VAL A 38 -35.91 9.40 2.96
C VAL A 38 -35.66 10.81 3.51
N GLU A 39 -35.96 11.04 4.79
CA GLU A 39 -35.74 12.34 5.45
C GLU A 39 -34.27 12.76 5.36
N ALA A 40 -33.35 11.86 5.73
CA ALA A 40 -31.92 12.15 5.70
C ALA A 40 -31.43 12.43 4.27
N THR A 41 -31.92 11.70 3.27
CA THR A 41 -31.55 11.91 1.86
C THR A 41 -32.06 13.25 1.33
N LEU A 42 -33.31 13.61 1.62
CA LEU A 42 -33.88 14.91 1.22
C LEU A 42 -33.17 16.08 1.91
N SER A 43 -32.86 15.92 3.19
CA SER A 43 -32.06 16.90 3.94
C SER A 43 -30.72 17.15 3.25
N TRP A 44 -30.01 16.08 2.88
CA TRP A 44 -28.77 16.18 2.09
C TRP A 44 -28.97 16.80 0.70
N ALA A 45 -30.04 16.44 -0.01
CA ALA A 45 -30.33 16.97 -1.35
C ALA A 45 -30.55 18.49 -1.33
N ARG A 46 -31.30 18.98 -0.33
CA ARG A 46 -31.60 20.41 -0.13
C ARG A 46 -30.35 21.19 0.30
N ASP A 47 -29.56 20.60 1.18
CA ASP A 47 -28.29 21.17 1.65
C ASP A 47 -27.20 21.16 0.57
N ASP A 48 -27.13 20.18 -0.34
CA ASP A 48 -26.27 20.25 -1.53
C ASP A 48 -26.76 21.31 -2.55
N TRP A 49 -28.07 21.50 -2.68
CA TRP A 49 -28.65 22.48 -3.62
C TRP A 49 -28.25 23.92 -3.29
N THR A 50 -28.18 24.27 -2.00
CA THR A 50 -27.82 25.63 -1.57
C THR A 50 -26.31 25.88 -1.56
N ARG A 51 -25.48 24.87 -1.88
CA ARG A 51 -24.01 24.99 -1.81
C ARG A 51 -23.39 25.51 -3.09
N TRP A 52 -22.60 26.56 -2.90
CA TRP A 52 -21.73 27.13 -3.93
C TRP A 52 -20.31 26.56 -3.83
N PHE A 53 -19.90 26.09 -2.65
CA PHE A 53 -18.56 25.57 -2.34
C PHE A 53 -18.64 24.30 -1.47
N PRO A 54 -17.62 23.42 -1.51
CA PRO A 54 -17.58 22.25 -0.64
C PRO A 54 -17.34 22.66 0.82
N VAL A 55 -17.89 21.88 1.75
CA VAL A 55 -17.66 22.01 3.19
C VAL A 55 -17.09 20.71 3.70
N GLY A 56 -15.81 20.72 4.10
CA GLY A 56 -15.15 19.47 4.46
C GLY A 56 -15.02 18.56 3.25
N LEU A 57 -15.39 17.29 3.38
CA LEU A 57 -15.28 16.29 2.31
C LEU A 57 -16.55 16.12 1.46
N THR A 58 -17.47 17.11 1.46
CA THR A 58 -18.77 16.97 0.74
C THR A 58 -18.64 16.74 -0.76
N TRP A 59 -17.62 17.27 -1.42
CA TRP A 59 -17.33 17.03 -2.84
C TRP A 59 -16.00 16.28 -3.04
N ASN A 60 -15.59 15.52 -2.04
CA ASN A 60 -14.46 14.61 -2.16
C ASN A 60 -14.77 13.51 -3.21
N ASP A 61 -13.76 13.09 -3.96
CA ASP A 61 -13.82 12.08 -5.01
C ASP A 61 -14.40 10.73 -4.52
N HIS A 62 -13.87 10.20 -3.42
CA HIS A 62 -14.36 8.97 -2.79
C HIS A 62 -15.80 9.14 -2.30
N ALA A 63 -16.08 10.26 -1.60
CA ALA A 63 -17.42 10.54 -1.09
C ALA A 63 -18.47 10.60 -2.20
N LEU A 64 -18.16 11.25 -3.34
CA LEU A 64 -19.07 11.34 -4.48
C LEU A 64 -19.30 9.98 -5.14
N ALA A 65 -18.26 9.14 -5.26
CA ALA A 65 -18.37 7.81 -5.83
C ALA A 65 -19.30 6.92 -5.00
N VAL A 66 -19.07 6.85 -3.67
CA VAL A 66 -19.91 6.07 -2.75
C VAL A 66 -21.33 6.62 -2.71
N ARG A 67 -21.50 7.95 -2.68
CA ARG A 67 -22.81 8.61 -2.69
C ARG A 67 -23.61 8.26 -3.95
N ALA A 68 -22.99 8.24 -5.13
CA ALA A 68 -23.68 7.92 -6.38
C ALA A 68 -24.25 6.49 -6.35
N VAL A 69 -23.49 5.53 -5.79
CA VAL A 69 -23.95 4.15 -5.58
C VAL A 69 -25.11 4.11 -4.58
N TYR A 70 -24.97 4.78 -3.43
CA TYR A 70 -26.05 4.88 -2.44
C TYR A 70 -27.34 5.45 -3.05
N LEU A 71 -27.28 6.60 -3.73
CA LEU A 71 -28.45 7.26 -4.30
C LEU A 71 -29.14 6.39 -5.36
N SER A 72 -28.37 5.63 -6.13
CA SER A 72 -28.90 4.67 -7.11
C SER A 72 -29.65 3.53 -6.42
N ASN A 73 -29.05 2.94 -5.37
CA ASN A 73 -29.67 1.90 -4.56
C ASN A 73 -30.91 2.38 -3.81
N PHE A 74 -30.86 3.60 -3.27
CA PHE A 74 -31.97 4.25 -2.60
C PHE A 74 -33.13 4.46 -3.57
N TRP A 75 -32.86 4.96 -4.78
CA TRP A 75 -33.90 5.16 -5.80
C TRP A 75 -34.65 3.86 -6.15
N GLN A 76 -33.94 2.73 -6.26
CA GLN A 76 -34.58 1.44 -6.54
C GLN A 76 -35.60 1.02 -5.48
N VAL A 77 -35.37 1.39 -4.21
CA VAL A 77 -36.28 1.11 -3.11
C VAL A 77 -37.39 2.16 -3.06
N TYR A 78 -37.02 3.44 -3.04
CA TYR A 78 -37.96 4.54 -2.83
C TYR A 78 -39.05 4.62 -3.91
N ARG A 79 -38.70 4.40 -5.18
CA ARG A 79 -39.63 4.50 -6.32
C ARG A 79 -40.80 3.52 -6.28
N HIS A 80 -40.68 2.45 -5.49
CA HIS A 80 -41.70 1.40 -5.34
C HIS A 80 -42.29 1.37 -3.92
N SER A 81 -41.89 2.32 -3.07
CA SER A 81 -42.34 2.37 -1.68
C SER A 81 -43.71 3.03 -1.53
N SER A 82 -44.42 2.67 -0.45
CA SER A 82 -45.70 3.30 -0.08
C SER A 82 -45.59 4.79 0.27
N VAL A 83 -44.39 5.24 0.63
CA VAL A 83 -44.08 6.63 0.98
C VAL A 83 -43.53 7.44 -0.21
N PHE A 84 -43.65 6.91 -1.42
CA PHE A 84 -43.23 7.61 -2.63
C PHE A 84 -44.00 8.92 -2.82
N ASN A 85 -43.24 9.99 -3.11
CA ASN A 85 -43.77 11.30 -3.44
C ASN A 85 -43.04 11.84 -4.68
N SER A 86 -43.79 12.30 -5.68
CA SER A 86 -43.23 12.74 -6.97
C SER A 86 -42.35 13.99 -6.87
N ARG A 87 -42.63 14.89 -5.91
CA ARG A 87 -41.83 16.09 -5.66
C ARG A 87 -40.49 15.72 -5.02
N ASP A 88 -40.53 14.89 -3.98
CA ASP A 88 -39.32 14.41 -3.32
C ASP A 88 -38.46 13.57 -4.27
N ALA A 89 -39.10 12.73 -5.10
CA ALA A 89 -38.44 11.99 -6.16
C ALA A 89 -37.67 12.91 -7.13
N ALA A 90 -38.26 14.03 -7.54
CA ALA A 90 -37.59 15.01 -8.40
C ALA A 90 -36.36 15.64 -7.70
N GLU A 91 -36.46 15.98 -6.41
CA GLU A 91 -35.33 16.51 -5.62
C GLU A 91 -34.18 15.50 -5.51
N ILE A 92 -34.51 14.24 -5.21
CA ILE A 92 -33.55 13.13 -5.08
C ILE A 92 -32.86 12.84 -6.42
N LEU A 93 -33.62 12.72 -7.52
CA LEU A 93 -33.05 12.48 -8.84
C LEU A 93 -32.17 13.64 -9.31
N ALA A 94 -32.57 14.88 -9.02
CA ALA A 94 -31.74 16.05 -9.31
C ALA A 94 -30.43 16.02 -8.50
N PHE A 95 -30.48 15.60 -7.23
CA PHE A 95 -29.28 15.45 -6.39
C PHE A 95 -28.36 14.33 -6.88
N LEU A 96 -28.92 13.19 -7.28
CA LEU A 96 -28.18 12.10 -7.92
C LEU A 96 -27.49 12.61 -9.19
N TYR A 97 -28.23 13.25 -10.10
CA TYR A 97 -27.66 13.79 -11.33
C TYR A 97 -26.52 14.77 -11.06
N ARG A 98 -26.67 15.72 -10.13
CA ARG A 98 -25.58 16.66 -9.76
C ARG A 98 -24.36 15.92 -9.21
N THR A 99 -24.57 14.89 -8.40
CA THR A 99 -23.48 14.06 -7.84
C THR A 99 -22.70 13.38 -8.97
N VAL A 100 -23.40 12.72 -9.90
CA VAL A 100 -22.81 12.01 -11.05
C VAL A 100 -22.16 12.96 -12.04
N ALA A 101 -22.81 14.07 -12.36
CA ALA A 101 -22.26 15.11 -13.23
C ALA A 101 -20.97 15.71 -12.65
N ARG A 102 -20.87 15.87 -11.32
CA ARG A 102 -19.64 16.31 -10.64
C ARG A 102 -18.56 15.25 -10.71
N LEU A 103 -18.90 13.99 -10.44
CA LEU A 103 -18.00 12.82 -10.53
C LEU A 103 -17.40 12.64 -11.93
N ALA A 104 -18.18 12.92 -12.97
CA ALA A 104 -17.77 12.83 -14.37
C ALA A 104 -16.86 13.99 -14.83
N LYS A 105 -16.66 15.05 -14.03
CA LYS A 105 -15.78 16.16 -14.43
C LYS A 105 -14.33 15.70 -14.50
N PRO A 106 -13.55 16.05 -15.55
CA PRO A 106 -12.12 15.75 -15.61
C PRO A 106 -11.36 16.30 -14.40
N SER A 107 -11.72 17.50 -13.94
CA SER A 107 -11.13 18.15 -12.77
C SER A 107 -11.43 17.47 -11.44
N GLN A 108 -12.28 16.44 -11.41
CA GLN A 108 -12.64 15.67 -10.22
C GLN A 108 -12.00 14.27 -10.22
N PHE A 109 -11.29 13.89 -11.29
CA PHE A 109 -10.82 12.52 -11.49
C PHE A 109 -9.48 12.26 -10.78
N THR A 110 -9.48 11.34 -9.82
CA THR A 110 -8.29 10.92 -9.07
C THR A 110 -7.65 9.70 -9.74
N PHE A 111 -7.08 9.92 -10.92
CA PHE A 111 -6.58 8.83 -11.78
C PHE A 111 -5.45 7.99 -11.16
N ARG A 112 -4.75 8.49 -10.13
CA ARG A 112 -3.52 7.87 -9.59
C ARG A 112 -3.76 6.68 -8.67
N THR A 113 -4.95 6.57 -8.08
CA THR A 113 -5.25 5.64 -6.98
C THR A 113 -6.54 4.86 -7.25
N ASN A 114 -6.85 3.91 -6.38
CA ASN A 114 -8.11 3.15 -6.35
C ASN A 114 -9.34 4.06 -6.36
N HIS A 115 -9.24 5.30 -5.86
CA HIS A 115 -10.34 6.26 -5.95
C HIS A 115 -10.77 6.48 -7.40
N GLY A 116 -9.84 6.62 -8.35
CA GLY A 116 -10.18 6.75 -9.77
C GLY A 116 -10.96 5.55 -10.31
N ILE A 117 -10.57 4.33 -9.90
CA ILE A 117 -11.29 3.11 -10.26
C ILE A 117 -12.70 3.16 -9.65
N MET A 118 -12.83 3.48 -8.36
CA MET A 118 -14.12 3.64 -7.69
C MET A 118 -15.02 4.67 -8.38
N GLN A 119 -14.49 5.81 -8.82
CA GLN A 119 -15.24 6.84 -9.54
C GLN A 119 -15.81 6.27 -10.84
N ASN A 120 -15.01 5.51 -11.60
CA ASN A 120 -15.45 4.91 -12.86
C ASN A 120 -16.49 3.81 -12.61
N LEU A 121 -16.29 2.95 -11.60
CA LEU A 121 -17.27 1.94 -11.22
C LEU A 121 -18.59 2.54 -10.75
N ALA A 122 -18.56 3.67 -10.04
CA ALA A 122 -19.77 4.39 -9.65
C ALA A 122 -20.53 4.95 -10.87
N LEU A 123 -19.83 5.43 -11.90
CA LEU A 123 -20.45 5.82 -13.17
C LEU A 123 -21.07 4.62 -13.91
N LEU A 124 -20.39 3.47 -13.96
CA LEU A 124 -20.95 2.23 -14.52
C LEU A 124 -22.18 1.76 -13.72
N HIS A 125 -22.11 1.78 -12.40
CA HIS A 125 -23.20 1.41 -11.52
C HIS A 125 -24.45 2.27 -11.77
N VAL A 126 -24.27 3.59 -11.85
CA VAL A 126 -25.37 4.52 -12.16
C VAL A 126 -25.95 4.23 -13.54
N ALA A 127 -25.10 4.02 -14.56
CA ALA A 127 -25.55 3.69 -15.90
C ALA A 127 -26.33 2.36 -15.94
N ALA A 128 -25.98 1.39 -15.10
CA ALA A 128 -26.70 0.12 -15.01
C ALA A 128 -28.04 0.29 -14.26
N ALA A 129 -28.04 1.02 -13.14
CA ALA A 129 -29.20 1.18 -12.29
C ALA A 129 -30.26 2.14 -12.85
N LEU A 130 -29.87 3.11 -13.67
CA LEU A 130 -30.75 4.20 -14.12
C LEU A 130 -30.74 4.36 -15.66
N PRO A 131 -31.39 3.46 -16.41
CA PRO A 131 -31.42 3.52 -17.87
C PRO A 131 -31.97 4.84 -18.46
N ALA A 132 -32.88 5.50 -17.73
CA ALA A 132 -33.50 6.76 -18.13
C ALA A 132 -32.77 8.02 -17.64
N LEU A 133 -31.59 7.89 -17.02
CA LEU A 133 -30.84 9.06 -16.54
C LEU A 133 -30.39 9.94 -17.73
N PRO A 134 -30.65 11.25 -17.72
CA PRO A 134 -30.14 12.16 -18.74
C PRO A 134 -28.62 12.08 -18.85
N GLY A 135 -28.09 11.93 -20.07
CA GLY A 135 -26.66 11.83 -20.31
C GLY A 135 -26.00 10.51 -19.87
N ARG A 136 -26.78 9.45 -19.61
CA ARG A 136 -26.29 8.11 -19.26
C ARG A 136 -25.13 7.63 -20.13
N GLU A 137 -25.27 7.64 -21.46
CA GLU A 137 -24.22 7.15 -22.36
C GLU A 137 -22.92 7.96 -22.21
N LYS A 138 -23.01 9.28 -22.00
CA LYS A 138 -21.83 10.12 -21.74
C LYS A 138 -21.11 9.71 -20.46
N PHE A 139 -21.84 9.35 -19.41
CA PHE A 139 -21.23 8.86 -18.17
C PHE A 139 -20.56 7.50 -18.34
N LEU A 140 -21.20 6.62 -19.12
CA LEU A 140 -20.64 5.31 -19.49
C LEU A 140 -19.35 5.47 -20.29
N ASP A 141 -19.35 6.31 -21.33
CA ASP A 141 -18.17 6.59 -22.16
C ASP A 141 -17.02 7.17 -21.34
N VAL A 142 -17.32 8.11 -20.42
CA VAL A 142 -16.32 8.67 -19.50
C VAL A 142 -15.72 7.57 -18.62
N ALA A 143 -16.53 6.66 -18.08
CA ALA A 143 -16.04 5.57 -17.25
C ALA A 143 -15.13 4.62 -18.03
N LEU A 144 -15.57 4.16 -19.20
CA LEU A 144 -14.81 3.23 -20.05
C LEU A 144 -13.50 3.86 -20.51
N GLN A 145 -13.53 5.11 -20.97
CA GLN A 145 -12.34 5.83 -21.40
C GLN A 145 -11.32 6.03 -20.28
N ARG A 146 -11.78 6.31 -19.06
CA ARG A 146 -10.91 6.45 -17.89
C ARG A 146 -10.34 5.10 -17.44
N LEU A 147 -11.12 4.03 -17.49
CA LEU A 147 -10.66 2.67 -17.18
C LEU A 147 -9.61 2.19 -18.18
N GLU A 148 -9.82 2.42 -19.47
CA GLU A 148 -8.83 2.14 -20.53
C GLU A 148 -7.50 2.84 -20.25
N ALA A 149 -7.55 4.10 -19.81
CA ALA A 149 -6.35 4.84 -19.44
C ALA A 149 -5.72 4.32 -18.14
N GLN A 150 -6.52 3.95 -17.14
CA GLN A 150 -6.06 3.70 -15.77
C GLN A 150 -5.58 2.26 -15.52
N LEU A 151 -6.25 1.25 -16.09
CA LEU A 151 -5.95 -0.16 -15.84
C LEU A 151 -4.50 -0.57 -16.14
N PRO A 152 -3.83 -0.08 -17.22
CA PRO A 152 -2.43 -0.43 -17.51
C PRO A 152 -1.45 -0.10 -16.38
N PHE A 153 -1.79 0.85 -15.51
CA PHE A 153 -0.94 1.25 -14.39
C PHE A 153 -1.65 1.11 -13.03
N PHE A 154 -2.83 0.50 -12.97
CA PHE A 154 -3.49 0.15 -11.72
C PHE A 154 -3.18 -1.30 -11.31
N VAL A 155 -3.12 -2.21 -12.28
CA VAL A 155 -2.85 -3.63 -12.05
C VAL A 155 -1.86 -4.17 -13.09
N SER A 156 -0.82 -4.88 -12.64
CA SER A 156 0.17 -5.51 -13.50
C SER A 156 -0.40 -6.70 -14.29
N ASP A 157 0.37 -7.22 -15.25
CA ASP A 157 0.00 -8.42 -16.00
C ASP A 157 0.13 -9.71 -15.16
N THR A 158 0.92 -9.66 -14.09
CA THR A 158 1.05 -10.69 -13.06
C THR A 158 -0.01 -10.60 -11.96
N GLY A 159 -0.85 -9.55 -11.97
CA GLY A 159 -1.98 -9.39 -11.06
C GLY A 159 -1.73 -8.49 -9.85
N VAL A 160 -0.55 -7.89 -9.71
CA VAL A 160 -0.24 -6.96 -8.61
C VAL A 160 -1.06 -5.68 -8.78
N VAL A 161 -1.89 -5.36 -7.79
CA VAL A 161 -2.50 -4.04 -7.64
C VAL A 161 -1.41 -3.08 -7.17
N LEU A 162 -1.14 -2.04 -7.96
CA LEU A 162 0.03 -1.16 -7.82
C LEU A 162 -0.17 -0.09 -6.73
N GLU A 163 -0.56 -0.53 -5.55
CA GLU A 163 -0.77 0.26 -4.32
C GLU A 163 -0.02 -0.29 -3.12
N HIS A 164 0.87 -1.26 -3.32
CA HIS A 164 1.83 -1.68 -2.31
C HIS A 164 1.26 -2.05 -0.93
N SER A 165 0.14 -2.77 -0.92
CA SER A 165 -0.42 -3.30 0.32
C SER A 165 -1.25 -4.54 0.01
N ALA A 166 -1.17 -5.54 0.89
CA ALA A 166 -2.00 -6.73 0.79
C ALA A 166 -3.49 -6.40 1.00
N SER A 167 -3.83 -5.47 1.89
CA SER A 167 -5.23 -4.99 2.02
C SER A 167 -5.69 -4.19 0.79
N TYR A 168 -4.79 -3.47 0.12
CA TYR A 168 -5.15 -2.78 -1.13
C TYR A 168 -5.12 -3.69 -2.35
N GLN A 169 -4.41 -4.82 -2.32
CA GLN A 169 -4.66 -5.91 -3.26
C GLN A 169 -6.08 -6.44 -3.08
N GLU A 170 -6.47 -6.80 -1.86
CA GLU A 170 -7.82 -7.30 -1.56
C GLU A 170 -8.88 -6.34 -2.10
N PHE A 171 -8.76 -5.06 -1.78
CA PHE A 171 -9.68 -4.04 -2.26
C PHE A 171 -9.65 -3.89 -3.78
N GLY A 172 -8.46 -3.88 -4.40
CA GLY A 172 -8.33 -3.81 -5.85
C GLY A 172 -9.00 -4.99 -6.58
N VAL A 173 -8.86 -6.21 -6.06
CA VAL A 173 -9.56 -7.40 -6.60
C VAL A 173 -11.08 -7.24 -6.49
N GLN A 174 -11.59 -6.74 -5.37
CA GLN A 174 -13.03 -6.44 -5.24
C GLN A 174 -13.52 -5.45 -6.31
N LEU A 175 -12.74 -4.38 -6.57
CA LEU A 175 -13.06 -3.40 -7.59
C LEU A 175 -13.03 -4.01 -9.01
N LEU A 176 -12.03 -4.84 -9.31
CA LEU A 176 -11.90 -5.51 -10.61
C LEU A 176 -13.01 -6.55 -10.87
N LEU A 177 -13.44 -7.28 -9.84
CA LEU A 177 -14.59 -8.19 -9.96
C LEU A 177 -15.90 -7.40 -10.14
N SER A 178 -16.02 -6.24 -9.49
CA SER A 178 -17.16 -5.33 -9.69
C SER A 178 -17.18 -4.76 -11.12
N LEU A 179 -16.00 -4.48 -11.70
CA LEU A 179 -15.89 -4.08 -13.11
C LEU A 179 -16.46 -5.15 -14.05
N GLU A 180 -16.01 -6.41 -13.92
CA GLU A 180 -16.53 -7.51 -14.75
C GLU A 180 -18.06 -7.62 -14.61
N HIS A 181 -18.56 -7.53 -13.38
CA HIS A 181 -20.00 -7.60 -13.12
C HIS A 181 -20.77 -6.45 -13.77
N TYR A 182 -20.33 -5.20 -13.62
CA TYR A 182 -21.04 -4.06 -14.22
C TYR A 182 -21.02 -4.09 -15.75
N LEU A 183 -19.91 -4.48 -16.37
CA LEU A 183 -19.86 -4.62 -17.83
C LEU A 183 -20.82 -5.70 -18.32
N ALA A 184 -20.92 -6.82 -17.60
CA ALA A 184 -21.90 -7.87 -17.92
C ALA A 184 -23.35 -7.37 -17.81
N VAL A 185 -23.70 -6.63 -16.75
CA VAL A 185 -25.06 -6.06 -16.57
C VAL A 185 -25.38 -5.00 -17.63
N LEU A 186 -24.37 -4.30 -18.15
CA LEU A 186 -24.50 -3.28 -19.19
C LEU A 186 -24.45 -3.85 -20.62
N ASP A 187 -24.40 -5.17 -20.78
CA ASP A 187 -24.20 -5.85 -22.06
C ASP A 187 -22.97 -5.32 -22.83
N ARG A 188 -21.90 -4.98 -22.09
CA ARG A 188 -20.62 -4.53 -22.65
C ARG A 188 -19.58 -5.64 -22.56
N PRO A 189 -18.84 -5.94 -23.64
CA PRO A 189 -17.77 -6.93 -23.57
C PRO A 189 -16.64 -6.44 -22.67
N VAL A 190 -16.13 -7.33 -21.82
CA VAL A 190 -14.87 -7.07 -21.09
C VAL A 190 -13.71 -7.31 -22.05
N PRO A 191 -12.82 -6.33 -22.29
CA PRO A 191 -11.62 -6.55 -23.11
C PRO A 191 -10.78 -7.71 -22.57
N GLU A 192 -10.20 -8.54 -23.46
CA GLU A 192 -9.40 -9.71 -23.05
C GLU A 192 -8.19 -9.34 -22.19
N SER A 193 -7.56 -8.19 -22.45
CA SER A 193 -6.49 -7.64 -21.62
C SER A 193 -6.97 -7.36 -20.19
N TRP A 194 -8.21 -6.90 -20.00
CA TRP A 194 -8.79 -6.63 -18.69
C TRP A 194 -9.15 -7.93 -17.98
N LYS A 195 -9.79 -8.89 -18.67
CA LYS A 195 -10.09 -10.22 -18.09
C LYS A 195 -8.83 -10.91 -17.59
N ARG A 196 -7.74 -10.86 -18.35
CA ARG A 196 -6.44 -11.42 -17.94
C ARG A 196 -5.94 -10.76 -16.66
N LYS A 197 -5.99 -9.42 -16.58
CA LYS A 197 -5.60 -8.66 -15.38
C LYS A 197 -6.48 -8.99 -14.16
N VAL A 198 -7.80 -9.13 -14.34
CA VAL A 198 -8.71 -9.54 -13.26
C VAL A 198 -8.34 -10.94 -12.76
N ASN A 199 -8.23 -11.92 -13.65
CA ASN A 199 -7.86 -13.28 -13.28
C ASN A 199 -6.47 -13.34 -12.61
N ALA A 200 -5.49 -12.60 -13.13
CA ALA A 200 -4.16 -12.53 -12.55
C ALA A 200 -4.21 -11.94 -11.13
N SER A 201 -5.00 -10.88 -10.92
CA SER A 201 -5.14 -10.26 -9.60
C SER A 201 -5.79 -11.16 -8.55
N VAL A 202 -6.75 -12.00 -8.98
CA VAL A 202 -7.35 -13.04 -8.14
C VAL A 202 -6.32 -14.10 -7.76
N CYS A 203 -5.54 -14.60 -8.73
CA CYS A 203 -4.50 -15.58 -8.46
C CYS A 203 -3.40 -15.02 -7.54
N PHE A 204 -2.97 -13.77 -7.76
CA PHE A 204 -1.96 -13.11 -6.93
C PHE A 204 -2.46 -12.92 -5.48
N LEU A 205 -3.70 -12.46 -5.29
CA LEU A 205 -4.31 -12.37 -3.96
C LEU A 205 -4.44 -13.73 -3.30
N GLY A 206 -4.84 -14.76 -4.05
CA GLY A 206 -4.90 -16.13 -3.54
C GLY A 206 -3.54 -16.70 -3.14
N ARG A 207 -2.45 -16.28 -3.80
CA ARG A 207 -1.09 -16.67 -3.42
C ARG A 207 -0.62 -15.95 -2.16
N MET A 208 -1.00 -14.67 -1.98
CA MET A 208 -0.76 -13.93 -0.73
C MET A 208 -1.57 -14.49 0.43
N ALA A 209 -2.80 -14.93 0.16
CA ALA A 209 -3.66 -15.53 1.17
C ALA A 209 -2.99 -16.76 1.78
N ARG A 210 -2.82 -16.73 3.10
CA ARG A 210 -2.27 -17.85 3.86
C ARG A 210 -3.38 -18.87 4.15
N PRO A 211 -3.05 -20.13 4.46
CA PRO A 211 -4.03 -21.16 4.78
C PRO A 211 -4.98 -20.80 5.94
N ASP A 212 -4.52 -20.00 6.90
CA ASP A 212 -5.33 -19.50 8.03
C ASP A 212 -6.24 -18.32 7.66
N GLY A 213 -6.22 -17.87 6.41
CA GLY A 213 -6.99 -16.71 5.93
C GLY A 213 -6.38 -15.36 6.30
N SER A 214 -5.15 -15.32 6.85
CA SER A 214 -4.41 -14.08 7.05
C SER A 214 -3.74 -13.59 5.76
N LEU A 215 -3.33 -12.33 5.77
CA LEU A 215 -2.55 -11.66 4.72
C LEU A 215 -1.25 -11.11 5.31
N PRO A 216 -0.18 -10.93 4.53
CA PRO A 216 1.06 -10.36 5.03
C PRO A 216 0.92 -8.89 5.47
N TYR A 217 1.63 -8.50 6.53
CA TYR A 217 1.77 -7.11 6.97
C TYR A 217 2.78 -6.35 6.08
N TYR A 218 2.32 -5.93 4.91
CA TYR A 218 3.08 -5.14 3.94
C TYR A 218 2.34 -3.84 3.58
N GLY A 219 3.03 -2.69 3.61
CA GLY A 219 2.40 -1.38 3.48
C GLY A 219 1.24 -1.14 4.46
N ASP A 220 0.26 -0.34 4.06
CA ASP A 220 -0.98 -0.13 4.84
C ASP A 220 -1.88 -1.39 4.79
N SER A 221 -1.49 -2.46 5.49
CA SER A 221 -2.23 -3.74 5.57
C SER A 221 -2.75 -4.04 6.96
N HIS A 222 -3.93 -4.67 7.03
CA HIS A 222 -4.55 -5.13 8.27
C HIS A 222 -4.15 -6.56 8.67
N GLY A 223 -3.39 -7.29 7.84
CA GLY A 223 -2.98 -8.66 8.12
C GLY A 223 -4.08 -9.72 7.95
N ARG A 224 -5.25 -9.36 7.42
CA ARG A 224 -6.36 -10.29 7.13
C ARG A 224 -7.27 -9.75 6.03
N PHE A 225 -8.11 -10.64 5.48
CA PHE A 225 -9.25 -10.23 4.68
C PHE A 225 -10.24 -9.39 5.50
N VAL A 226 -10.66 -8.25 4.96
CA VAL A 226 -11.67 -7.38 5.56
C VAL A 226 -12.93 -7.27 4.70
N VAL A 227 -12.89 -7.73 3.44
CA VAL A 227 -14.04 -7.79 2.53
C VAL A 227 -14.81 -9.10 2.75
N PRO A 228 -16.07 -9.04 3.25
CA PRO A 228 -16.85 -10.25 3.50
C PRO A 228 -17.03 -11.11 2.25
N GLY A 229 -16.82 -12.43 2.39
CA GLY A 229 -17.02 -13.40 1.31
C GLY A 229 -15.95 -13.44 0.23
N LEU A 230 -15.06 -12.44 0.14
CA LEU A 230 -14.07 -12.35 -0.94
C LEU A 230 -13.05 -13.50 -0.90
N ALA A 231 -12.59 -13.89 0.29
CA ALA A 231 -11.68 -15.03 0.43
C ALA A 231 -12.25 -16.33 -0.16
N ARG A 232 -13.57 -16.57 0.01
CA ARG A 232 -14.25 -17.72 -0.61
C ARG A 232 -14.32 -17.56 -2.13
N LEU A 233 -14.75 -16.41 -2.61
CA LEU A 233 -14.85 -16.13 -4.05
C LEU A 233 -13.50 -16.28 -4.77
N VAL A 234 -12.40 -15.83 -4.15
CA VAL A 234 -11.04 -16.01 -4.66
C VAL A 234 -10.70 -17.49 -4.79
N ARG A 235 -10.95 -18.30 -3.74
CA ARG A 235 -10.73 -19.75 -3.80
C ARG A 235 -11.55 -20.40 -4.90
N ASP A 236 -12.81 -20.06 -5.02
CA ASP A 236 -13.72 -20.63 -6.03
C ASP A 236 -13.23 -20.27 -7.46
N ARG A 237 -12.78 -19.03 -7.68
CA ARG A 237 -12.21 -18.59 -8.98
C ARG A 237 -10.90 -19.30 -9.30
N ILE A 238 -10.00 -19.49 -8.32
CA ILE A 238 -8.74 -20.23 -8.52
C ILE A 238 -9.04 -21.69 -8.86
N ALA A 239 -9.97 -22.32 -8.14
CA ALA A 239 -10.38 -23.69 -8.41
C ALA A 239 -10.99 -23.87 -9.81
N SER A 240 -11.65 -22.83 -10.35
CA SER A 240 -12.18 -22.84 -11.72
C SER A 240 -11.11 -22.65 -12.81
N ASN A 241 -9.92 -22.15 -12.47
CA ASN A 241 -8.84 -21.91 -13.44
C ASN A 241 -7.43 -22.12 -12.85
N PRO A 242 -7.12 -23.34 -12.35
CA PRO A 242 -5.89 -23.59 -11.61
C PRO A 242 -4.63 -23.51 -12.48
N SER A 243 -4.73 -23.89 -13.76
CA SER A 243 -3.60 -23.83 -14.71
C SER A 243 -3.16 -22.40 -15.01
N PHE A 244 -4.11 -21.45 -15.09
CA PHE A 244 -3.77 -20.04 -15.25
C PHE A 244 -3.06 -19.48 -14.00
N CYS A 245 -3.53 -19.81 -12.80
CA CYS A 245 -2.85 -19.36 -11.58
C CYS A 245 -1.46 -19.98 -11.40
N ALA A 246 -1.28 -21.24 -11.84
CA ALA A 246 0.00 -21.93 -11.82
C ALA A 246 1.02 -21.37 -12.83
N SER A 247 0.56 -20.75 -13.93
CA SER A 247 1.45 -20.16 -14.94
C SER A 247 2.02 -18.80 -14.55
N LEU A 248 1.47 -18.14 -13.52
CA LEU A 248 1.98 -16.86 -13.03
C LEU A 248 3.28 -17.05 -12.25
N PRO A 249 4.29 -16.19 -12.46
CA PRO A 249 5.62 -16.37 -11.87
C PRO A 249 5.59 -16.28 -10.35
N VAL A 250 6.36 -17.12 -9.67
CA VAL A 250 6.58 -17.06 -8.21
C VAL A 250 7.38 -15.81 -7.82
N VAL A 251 8.30 -15.41 -8.70
CA VAL A 251 9.15 -14.22 -8.58
C VAL A 251 8.75 -13.24 -9.69
N ASP A 252 8.06 -12.18 -9.30
CA ASP A 252 7.71 -11.07 -10.18
C ASP A 252 8.84 -10.04 -10.19
N GLN A 253 9.69 -10.12 -11.21
CA GLN A 253 10.88 -9.29 -11.35
C GLN A 253 10.53 -7.85 -11.78
N ASP A 254 9.48 -7.70 -12.59
CA ASP A 254 9.00 -6.43 -13.09
C ASP A 254 8.43 -5.58 -11.95
N PHE A 255 7.57 -6.16 -11.12
CA PHE A 255 6.86 -5.42 -10.06
C PHE A 255 7.45 -5.65 -8.67
N GLY A 256 8.39 -6.57 -8.51
CA GLY A 256 9.25 -6.65 -7.33
C GLY A 256 8.66 -7.40 -6.15
N TYR A 257 8.13 -8.61 -6.39
CA TYR A 257 7.55 -9.46 -5.37
C TYR A 257 7.97 -10.92 -5.52
N ALA A 258 8.11 -11.62 -4.40
CA ALA A 258 8.20 -13.08 -4.38
C ALA A 258 7.32 -13.65 -3.27
N ILE A 259 6.54 -14.68 -3.60
CA ILE A 259 5.66 -15.35 -2.63
C ILE A 259 5.90 -16.85 -2.73
N VAL A 260 6.66 -17.38 -1.78
CA VAL A 260 7.04 -18.79 -1.75
C VAL A 260 6.30 -19.48 -0.62
N ASN A 261 5.45 -20.44 -0.96
CA ASN A 261 4.73 -21.28 -0.02
C ASN A 261 5.38 -22.66 0.00
N THR A 262 5.72 -23.18 1.17
CA THR A 262 6.26 -24.53 1.34
C THR A 262 5.49 -25.30 2.39
N ARG A 263 5.50 -26.62 2.29
CA ARG A 263 4.84 -27.53 3.24
C ARG A 263 5.82 -28.59 3.70
N SER A 264 5.87 -28.83 5.01
CA SER A 264 6.55 -29.97 5.60
C SER A 264 5.70 -30.59 6.68
N GLN A 265 5.41 -31.88 6.50
CA GLN A 265 4.45 -32.61 7.33
C GLN A 265 3.16 -31.79 7.45
N ASP A 266 2.78 -31.43 8.68
CA ASP A 266 1.58 -30.64 8.99
C ASP A 266 1.83 -29.12 9.07
N THR A 267 3.06 -28.66 8.82
CA THR A 267 3.43 -27.24 8.91
C THR A 267 3.53 -26.63 7.52
N VAL A 268 2.80 -25.54 7.29
CA VAL A 268 2.92 -24.70 6.09
C VAL A 268 3.67 -23.43 6.45
N SER A 269 4.54 -22.96 5.57
CA SER A 269 5.18 -21.66 5.67
C SER A 269 5.00 -20.85 4.40
N GLN A 270 4.97 -19.54 4.57
CA GLN A 270 4.96 -18.55 3.50
C GLN A 270 6.09 -17.56 3.76
N THR A 271 6.96 -17.42 2.77
CA THR A 271 7.94 -16.34 2.67
C THR A 271 7.42 -15.32 1.65
N PHE A 272 7.12 -14.11 2.12
CA PHE A 272 6.69 -12.98 1.29
C PHE A 272 7.80 -11.95 1.24
N VAL A 273 8.28 -11.59 0.05
CA VAL A 273 9.36 -10.63 -0.15
C VAL A 273 8.88 -9.52 -1.06
N ALA A 274 9.18 -8.27 -0.71
CA ALA A 274 8.86 -7.10 -1.51
C ALA A 274 10.09 -6.19 -1.71
N TRP A 275 10.37 -5.85 -2.95
CA TRP A 275 11.37 -4.85 -3.35
C TRP A 275 10.80 -3.88 -4.38
N ALA A 276 9.50 -3.63 -4.31
CA ALA A 276 8.80 -2.74 -5.21
C ALA A 276 8.90 -1.29 -4.74
N ASP A 277 9.20 -0.34 -5.63
CA ASP A 277 8.93 1.09 -5.43
C ASP A 277 8.33 1.68 -6.71
N PHE A 278 7.02 1.97 -6.71
CA PHE A 278 6.35 2.64 -7.82
C PHE A 278 6.13 4.11 -7.44
N PRO A 279 6.75 5.06 -8.16
CA PRO A 279 6.63 6.47 -7.82
C PRO A 279 5.18 6.95 -7.75
N GLY A 280 4.87 7.70 -6.70
CA GLY A 280 3.61 8.43 -6.60
C GLY A 280 2.36 7.58 -6.32
N ARG A 281 2.53 6.37 -5.78
CA ARG A 281 1.43 5.50 -5.32
C ARG A 281 1.11 5.72 -3.84
N ALA A 282 -0.13 5.42 -3.47
CA ALA A 282 -0.59 5.46 -2.09
C ALA A 282 -0.15 4.19 -1.33
N HIS A 283 -0.29 4.19 -0.01
CA HIS A 283 -0.20 3.01 0.88
C HIS A 283 1.17 2.32 1.02
N LYS A 284 2.15 2.75 0.23
CA LYS A 284 3.56 2.33 0.28
C LYS A 284 4.28 2.86 1.52
N HIS A 285 5.07 2.00 2.16
CA HIS A 285 6.06 2.38 3.18
C HIS A 285 7.47 2.42 2.58
N ALA A 286 8.48 2.87 3.33
CA ALA A 286 9.88 2.62 2.99
C ALA A 286 10.27 1.22 3.49
N ASP A 287 10.22 0.25 2.60
CA ASP A 287 10.26 -1.18 2.92
C ASP A 287 10.86 -2.02 1.78
N GLU A 288 11.62 -1.40 0.88
CA GLU A 288 12.29 -2.11 -0.21
C GLU A 288 13.26 -3.15 0.36
N LEU A 289 13.18 -4.37 -0.17
CA LEU A 289 13.89 -5.56 0.30
C LEU A 289 13.31 -6.14 1.61
N SER A 290 12.13 -5.72 2.05
CA SER A 290 11.44 -6.32 3.20
C SER A 290 11.01 -7.77 2.94
N LEU A 291 10.86 -8.51 4.03
CA LEU A 291 10.57 -9.94 4.06
C LEU A 291 9.63 -10.25 5.22
N ALA A 292 8.44 -10.77 4.97
CA ALA A 292 7.58 -11.33 6.00
C ALA A 292 7.67 -12.87 5.99
N LEU A 293 7.80 -13.46 7.17
CA LEU A 293 7.78 -14.91 7.37
C LEU A 293 6.55 -15.29 8.20
N TRP A 294 5.73 -16.15 7.63
CA TRP A 294 4.64 -16.82 8.34
C TRP A 294 4.88 -18.33 8.30
N GLN A 295 4.67 -19.01 9.42
CA GLN A 295 4.73 -20.47 9.48
C GLN A 295 3.76 -20.98 10.53
N GLY A 296 3.00 -22.01 10.17
CA GLY A 296 2.20 -22.79 11.10
C GLY A 296 1.01 -22.06 11.76
N GLY A 297 0.61 -20.89 11.26
CA GLY A 297 -0.45 -20.08 11.85
C GLY A 297 0.05 -18.79 12.51
N HIS A 298 1.36 -18.52 12.45
CA HIS A 298 1.95 -17.35 13.10
C HIS A 298 2.85 -16.58 12.14
N ASP A 299 2.70 -15.24 12.15
CA ASP A 299 3.76 -14.35 11.69
C ASP A 299 4.93 -14.43 12.66
N TRP A 300 6.16 -14.55 12.16
CA TRP A 300 7.37 -14.43 12.96
C TRP A 300 7.96 -13.03 12.85
N TRP A 301 7.94 -12.48 11.64
CA TRP A 301 8.39 -11.13 11.32
C TRP A 301 7.24 -10.32 10.71
N ALA A 302 6.89 -9.19 11.31
CA ALA A 302 5.82 -8.32 10.85
C ALA A 302 6.28 -6.86 10.69
N GLY A 303 5.75 -6.16 9.69
CA GLY A 303 5.87 -4.70 9.59
C GLY A 303 4.89 -3.97 10.51
N SER A 304 4.89 -2.65 10.44
CA SER A 304 3.98 -1.81 11.23
C SER A 304 2.51 -1.92 10.81
N GLY A 305 2.24 -2.41 9.60
CA GLY A 305 0.89 -2.52 9.04
C GLY A 305 0.21 -1.17 8.82
N TYR A 306 -1.13 -1.18 8.76
CA TYR A 306 -1.96 0.02 8.56
C TYR A 306 -1.93 0.95 9.77
N TRP A 307 -0.85 1.72 9.92
CA TRP A 307 -0.73 2.66 11.02
C TRP A 307 -1.77 3.79 10.91
N PRO A 308 -2.50 4.16 11.98
CA PRO A 308 -3.57 5.14 11.89
C PRO A 308 -3.15 6.50 11.30
N TYR A 309 -3.93 7.01 10.35
CA TYR A 309 -3.78 8.38 9.87
C TYR A 309 -4.02 9.38 11.01
N GLY A 310 -3.09 10.31 11.20
CA GLY A 310 -3.15 11.34 12.23
C GLY A 310 -2.44 10.98 13.55
N ASP A 311 -2.00 9.73 13.73
CA ASP A 311 -1.10 9.38 14.84
C ASP A 311 0.29 9.98 14.59
N ALA A 312 0.88 10.58 15.62
CA ALA A 312 2.15 11.31 15.54
C ALA A 312 3.34 10.43 15.09
N SER A 313 3.29 9.12 15.34
CA SER A 313 4.33 8.18 14.95
C SER A 313 4.13 7.61 13.54
N ARG A 314 3.08 7.98 12.79
CA ARG A 314 2.86 7.42 11.44
C ARG A 314 4.06 7.63 10.53
N ALA A 315 4.69 8.81 10.58
CA ALA A 315 5.87 9.10 9.75
C ALA A 315 7.03 8.13 10.04
N ALA A 316 7.23 7.74 11.30
CA ALA A 316 8.24 6.77 11.69
C ALA A 316 7.80 5.32 11.38
N ALA A 317 6.52 5.01 11.55
CA ALA A 317 5.94 3.70 11.27
C ALA A 317 6.02 3.32 9.79
N VAL A 318 5.80 4.26 8.89
CA VAL A 318 5.88 4.01 7.43
C VAL A 318 7.30 4.22 6.87
N SER A 319 8.28 4.44 7.74
CA SER A 319 9.71 4.56 7.40
C SER A 319 10.43 3.22 7.57
N TRP A 320 11.73 3.18 7.24
CA TRP A 320 12.55 1.97 7.21
C TRP A 320 12.45 1.11 8.48
N ARG A 321 12.49 1.74 9.67
CA ARG A 321 12.42 1.05 10.97
C ARG A 321 11.06 0.45 11.31
N GLY A 322 9.99 0.87 10.63
CA GLY A 322 8.67 0.22 10.75
C GLY A 322 8.48 -0.96 9.79
N SER A 323 9.49 -1.22 8.97
CA SER A 323 9.62 -2.45 8.18
C SER A 323 10.76 -3.31 8.75
N ASN A 324 11.10 -4.37 8.02
CA ASN A 324 12.32 -5.17 8.24
C ASN A 324 13.29 -5.09 7.06
N ALA A 325 13.21 -4.00 6.28
CA ALA A 325 14.16 -3.70 5.22
C ALA A 325 15.52 -3.24 5.79
N PRO A 326 16.64 -3.60 5.12
CA PRO A 326 17.96 -3.09 5.46
C PRO A 326 18.11 -1.65 4.96
N HIS A 327 18.62 -0.79 5.82
CA HIS A 327 18.74 0.63 5.57
C HIS A 327 19.92 1.22 6.33
N PHE A 328 20.35 2.42 5.93
CA PHE A 328 21.35 3.13 6.71
C PHE A 328 20.68 3.84 7.89
N LYS A 329 21.33 3.82 9.07
CA LYS A 329 20.80 4.49 10.25
C LYS A 329 20.59 6.00 9.97
N GLY A 330 19.37 6.46 10.18
CA GLY A 330 18.97 7.86 9.90
C GLY A 330 18.58 8.12 8.44
N GLU A 331 18.51 7.09 7.60
CA GLU A 331 18.02 7.21 6.24
C GLU A 331 16.57 7.72 6.21
N ALA A 332 16.30 8.71 5.37
CA ALA A 332 14.96 9.26 5.20
C ALA A 332 14.07 8.27 4.43
N ALA A 333 12.78 8.20 4.76
CA ALA A 333 11.80 7.42 4.00
C ALA A 333 11.64 7.89 2.53
N SER A 334 12.07 9.12 2.24
CA SER A 334 12.05 9.75 0.92
C SER A 334 13.39 9.66 0.18
N SER A 335 14.35 8.86 0.66
CA SER A 335 15.58 8.57 -0.09
C SER A 335 15.25 7.91 -1.44
N MET A 336 16.23 7.80 -2.34
CA MET A 336 16.05 6.95 -3.52
C MET A 336 15.91 5.49 -3.08
N ARG A 337 14.92 4.80 -3.66
CA ARG A 337 14.59 3.42 -3.28
C ARG A 337 14.48 2.51 -4.52
N GLU A 338 15.23 2.83 -5.57
CA GLU A 338 15.29 1.99 -6.75
C GLU A 338 16.00 0.68 -6.42
N SER A 339 15.34 -0.42 -6.76
CA SER A 339 15.75 -1.78 -6.39
C SER A 339 15.58 -2.76 -7.53
N TRP A 340 16.43 -3.78 -7.53
CA TRP A 340 16.47 -4.80 -8.58
C TRP A 340 16.76 -6.18 -8.02
N LEU A 341 16.25 -7.19 -8.72
CA LEU A 341 16.69 -8.57 -8.56
C LEU A 341 18.00 -8.72 -9.34
N GLN A 342 19.10 -9.04 -8.64
CA GLN A 342 20.41 -9.29 -9.25
C GLN A 342 20.52 -10.73 -9.74
N ALA A 343 20.14 -11.65 -8.86
CA ALA A 343 20.18 -13.08 -9.13
C ALA A 343 19.08 -13.81 -8.35
N TYR A 344 18.66 -14.96 -8.86
CA TYR A 344 17.71 -15.81 -8.15
C TYR A 344 17.81 -17.26 -8.60
N ASP A 345 17.27 -18.16 -7.79
CA ASP A 345 16.94 -19.51 -8.21
C ASP A 345 15.71 -19.98 -7.42
N VAL A 346 14.86 -20.77 -8.07
CA VAL A 346 13.64 -21.32 -7.46
C VAL A 346 13.52 -22.77 -7.89
N ALA A 347 13.53 -23.65 -6.90
CA ALA A 347 13.27 -25.08 -7.03
C ALA A 347 12.14 -25.48 -6.06
N GLU A 348 11.78 -26.76 -6.04
CA GLU A 348 10.68 -27.27 -5.21
C GLU A 348 10.92 -27.06 -3.70
N ASP A 349 12.13 -27.31 -3.23
CA ASP A 349 12.54 -27.25 -1.82
C ASP A 349 13.60 -26.19 -1.54
N PHE A 350 13.79 -25.25 -2.47
CA PHE A 350 14.82 -24.23 -2.36
C PHE A 350 14.39 -22.96 -3.07
N PHE A 351 14.64 -21.81 -2.46
CA PHE A 351 14.72 -20.58 -3.24
C PHE A 351 15.84 -19.68 -2.73
N MET A 352 16.36 -18.88 -3.65
CA MET A 352 17.29 -17.80 -3.36
C MET A 352 16.91 -16.54 -4.13
N LEU A 353 16.94 -15.41 -3.44
CA LEU A 353 16.83 -14.08 -4.04
C LEU A 353 18.06 -13.27 -3.65
N ASP A 354 18.63 -12.56 -4.61
CA ASP A 354 19.67 -11.57 -4.42
C ASP A 354 19.14 -10.21 -4.87
N LEU A 355 18.86 -9.35 -3.92
CA LEU A 355 18.21 -8.06 -4.15
C LEU A 355 19.19 -6.93 -3.87
N ARG A 356 19.16 -5.90 -4.72
CA ARG A 356 20.01 -4.71 -4.61
C ARG A 356 19.16 -3.45 -4.59
N ARG A 357 19.56 -2.47 -3.80
CA ARG A 357 19.04 -1.09 -3.80
C ARG A 357 20.21 -0.11 -3.93
N ASP A 358 20.18 0.74 -4.94
CA ASP A 358 21.19 1.79 -5.17
C ASP A 358 20.76 3.07 -4.46
N LEU A 359 21.73 3.78 -3.91
CA LEU A 359 21.54 5.08 -3.28
C LEU A 359 22.08 6.22 -4.16
N SER A 360 21.88 6.12 -5.47
CA SER A 360 22.34 7.10 -6.47
C SER A 360 23.84 7.40 -6.40
N GLY A 361 24.66 6.36 -6.22
CA GLY A 361 26.11 6.53 -6.10
C GLY A 361 26.59 7.00 -4.72
N ALA A 362 25.71 7.11 -3.72
CA ALA A 362 26.10 7.25 -2.31
C ALA A 362 26.53 5.90 -1.69
N GLY A 363 26.18 4.79 -2.34
CA GLY A 363 26.40 3.44 -1.84
C GLY A 363 25.36 2.47 -2.38
N GLU A 364 25.38 1.25 -1.86
CA GLU A 364 24.38 0.25 -2.15
C GLU A 364 24.01 -0.53 -0.89
N VAL A 365 22.79 -1.10 -0.91
CA VAL A 365 22.33 -2.08 0.07
C VAL A 365 21.92 -3.33 -0.70
N ARG A 366 22.39 -4.49 -0.25
CA ARG A 366 22.13 -5.78 -0.87
C ARG A 366 21.58 -6.76 0.17
N ARG A 367 20.49 -7.44 -0.16
CA ARG A 367 19.87 -8.48 0.66
C ARG A 367 19.81 -9.78 -0.12
N GLN A 368 20.40 -10.82 0.43
CA GLN A 368 20.24 -12.18 -0.06
C GLN A 368 19.31 -12.95 0.88
N ILE A 369 18.30 -13.60 0.32
CA ILE A 369 17.34 -14.42 1.08
C ILE A 369 17.46 -15.83 0.51
N ILE A 370 17.92 -16.76 1.32
CA ILE A 370 17.99 -18.17 1.00
C ILE A 370 17.02 -18.91 1.92
N HIS A 371 16.18 -19.75 1.34
CA HIS A 371 15.37 -20.69 2.09
C HIS A 371 15.66 -22.09 1.56
N VAL A 372 16.14 -22.95 2.44
CA VAL A 372 16.20 -24.38 2.19
C VAL A 372 15.04 -25.01 2.93
N ALA A 373 14.02 -25.39 2.17
CA ALA A 373 12.81 -25.92 2.72
C ALA A 373 13.10 -27.25 3.45
N PRO A 374 12.40 -27.53 4.56
CA PRO A 374 11.33 -26.69 5.11
C PRO A 374 11.75 -25.76 6.25
N ASP A 375 13.02 -25.82 6.64
CA ASP A 375 13.40 -25.49 8.02
C ASP A 375 14.37 -24.32 8.14
N VAL A 376 15.08 -23.93 7.09
CA VAL A 376 16.23 -23.02 7.22
C VAL A 376 16.08 -21.79 6.35
N TRP A 377 16.12 -20.63 6.98
CA TRP A 377 16.26 -19.35 6.31
C TRP A 377 17.62 -18.73 6.65
N LEU A 378 18.30 -18.25 5.62
CA LEU A 378 19.49 -17.42 5.74
C LEU A 378 19.20 -16.09 5.06
N VAL A 379 19.21 -15.01 5.82
CA VAL A 379 19.10 -13.65 5.30
C VAL A 379 20.43 -12.95 5.51
N MET A 380 21.03 -12.45 4.44
CA MET A 380 22.31 -11.78 4.47
C MET A 380 22.15 -10.37 3.93
N ASP A 381 22.30 -9.39 4.81
CA ASP A 381 22.31 -7.98 4.47
C ASP A 381 23.76 -7.53 4.34
N SER A 382 24.05 -6.74 3.32
CA SER A 382 25.35 -6.11 3.14
C SER A 382 25.19 -4.72 2.56
N GLY A 383 26.15 -3.85 2.82
CA GLY A 383 26.12 -2.49 2.32
C GLY A 383 27.50 -1.91 2.16
N ASP A 384 27.60 -0.96 1.23
CA ASP A 384 28.79 -0.17 0.97
C ASP A 384 28.41 1.30 0.81
N THR A 385 29.34 2.22 1.10
CA THR A 385 29.16 3.66 0.87
C THR A 385 30.31 4.20 0.05
N ALA A 386 30.00 4.99 -0.98
CA ALA A 386 30.98 5.55 -1.90
C ALA A 386 31.93 6.59 -1.26
N GLY A 387 31.69 6.99 0.01
CA GLY A 387 32.40 8.07 0.69
C GLY A 387 33.19 7.69 1.94
N GLY A 388 33.26 6.41 2.32
CA GLY A 388 34.07 5.92 3.44
C GLY A 388 33.69 6.47 4.83
N LYS A 389 32.59 7.21 4.96
CA LYS A 389 32.07 7.62 6.27
C LYS A 389 31.47 6.40 6.96
N PRO A 390 31.77 6.15 8.25
CA PRO A 390 31.14 5.06 8.97
C PRO A 390 29.64 5.33 9.08
N VAL A 391 28.85 4.63 8.27
CA VAL A 391 27.39 4.60 8.36
C VAL A 391 27.00 3.21 8.81
N LEU A 392 26.21 3.12 9.87
CA LEU A 392 25.68 1.86 10.36
C LEU A 392 24.62 1.35 9.38
N LEU A 393 24.85 0.20 8.76
CA LEU A 393 23.79 -0.56 8.11
C LEU A 393 22.94 -1.19 9.22
N GLU A 394 21.63 -0.99 9.18
CA GLU A 394 20.69 -1.46 10.19
C GLU A 394 19.54 -2.22 9.53
N THR A 395 19.15 -3.33 10.16
CA THR A 395 17.89 -4.03 9.93
C THR A 395 17.15 -4.15 11.25
N VAL A 396 15.88 -3.72 11.27
CA VAL A 396 15.00 -3.86 12.44
C VAL A 396 14.10 -5.09 12.23
N TRP A 397 14.42 -6.19 12.89
CA TRP A 397 13.57 -7.39 12.86
C TRP A 397 12.48 -7.27 13.92
N SER A 398 11.31 -6.75 13.52
CA SER A 398 10.15 -6.63 14.40
C SER A 398 9.45 -7.98 14.58
N VAL A 399 9.43 -8.46 15.83
CA VAL A 399 8.76 -9.70 16.22
C VAL A 399 7.25 -9.47 16.18
N ALA A 400 6.52 -10.37 15.52
CA ALA A 400 5.10 -10.20 15.33
C ALA A 400 4.30 -10.24 16.66
N PRO A 401 3.12 -9.61 16.72
CA PRO A 401 2.26 -9.67 17.89
C PRO A 401 1.93 -11.11 18.32
N GLY A 402 2.03 -11.40 19.62
CA GLY A 402 1.73 -12.73 20.17
C GLY A 402 2.88 -13.74 20.13
N VAL A 403 4.03 -13.36 19.55
CA VAL A 403 5.27 -14.14 19.62
C VAL A 403 6.10 -13.67 20.81
N ASN A 404 6.51 -14.62 21.64
CA ASN A 404 7.38 -14.38 22.78
C ASN A 404 8.82 -14.81 22.47
N ILE A 405 9.77 -14.11 23.07
CA ILE A 405 11.20 -14.47 23.03
C ILE A 405 11.52 -15.24 24.32
N ALA A 406 12.09 -16.42 24.18
CA ALA A 406 12.65 -17.23 25.27
C ALA A 406 14.19 -17.22 25.22
N ASP A 407 14.78 -17.91 26.20
CA ASP A 407 16.21 -18.03 26.50
C ASP A 407 17.16 -17.86 25.31
N GLU A 408 18.21 -17.07 25.54
CA GLU A 408 19.37 -16.99 24.65
C GLU A 408 20.30 -18.19 24.94
N GLN A 409 20.59 -19.00 23.93
CA GLN A 409 21.62 -20.04 24.01
C GLN A 409 22.60 -19.87 22.86
N GLN A 410 23.88 -19.66 23.20
CA GLN A 410 24.98 -19.62 22.24
C GLN A 410 24.81 -18.62 21.08
N GLY A 411 24.16 -17.47 21.35
CA GLY A 411 23.92 -16.41 20.35
C GLY A 411 22.64 -16.60 19.52
N PHE A 412 21.79 -17.56 19.89
CA PHE A 412 20.47 -17.78 19.32
C PHE A 412 19.36 -17.54 20.34
N PHE A 413 18.25 -16.99 19.89
CA PHE A 413 17.03 -16.76 20.67
C PHE A 413 15.92 -17.69 20.19
N LYS A 414 15.15 -18.26 21.12
CA LYS A 414 13.99 -19.07 20.76
C LYS A 414 12.73 -18.21 20.74
N LEU A 415 12.18 -17.98 19.56
CA LEU A 415 10.84 -17.42 19.40
C LEU A 415 9.80 -18.53 19.52
N HIS A 416 8.69 -18.27 20.20
CA HIS A 416 7.60 -19.22 20.34
C HIS A 416 6.23 -18.54 20.36
N ALA A 417 5.25 -19.23 19.80
CA ALA A 417 3.83 -18.83 19.82
C ALA A 417 3.01 -19.91 20.56
N ASN A 418 1.96 -19.49 21.28
CA ASN A 418 1.08 -20.38 22.04
C ASN A 418 -0.15 -20.75 21.18
N PRO A 419 -0.52 -22.05 20.93
CA PRO A 419 -0.10 -23.28 21.62
C PRO A 419 1.18 -24.02 21.15
N ALA A 420 2.05 -24.21 22.14
CA ALA A 420 2.98 -25.30 22.49
C ALA A 420 4.04 -25.90 21.53
N ASN A 421 3.93 -25.96 20.21
CA ASN A 421 4.92 -26.74 19.41
C ASN A 421 5.51 -26.05 18.18
N GLN A 422 5.22 -24.77 17.97
CA GLN A 422 5.83 -24.00 16.89
C GLN A 422 6.78 -22.96 17.45
N GLY A 423 8.03 -23.06 17.03
CA GLY A 423 9.09 -22.15 17.43
C GLY A 423 9.97 -21.79 16.24
N LEU A 424 10.68 -20.68 16.37
CA LEU A 424 11.72 -20.27 15.43
C LEU A 424 12.97 -19.96 16.24
N LEU A 425 14.06 -20.68 15.99
CA LEU A 425 15.36 -20.36 16.56
C LEU A 425 16.03 -19.31 15.66
N VAL A 426 16.38 -18.15 16.20
CA VAL A 426 16.91 -17.02 15.42
C VAL A 426 18.27 -16.59 15.96
N GLY A 427 19.24 -16.36 15.08
CA GLY A 427 20.57 -15.90 15.45
C GLY A 427 21.09 -14.86 14.47
N PHE A 428 21.96 -13.97 14.97
CA PHE A 428 22.51 -12.85 14.21
C PHE A 428 24.04 -12.84 14.31
N VAL A 429 24.71 -12.76 13.17
CA VAL A 429 26.17 -12.75 13.06
C VAL A 429 26.61 -11.54 12.24
N ASN A 430 27.62 -10.82 12.69
CA ASN A 430 28.18 -9.64 12.03
C ASN A 430 29.71 -9.58 12.27
N PRO A 431 30.46 -8.80 11.49
CA PRO A 431 31.92 -8.72 11.63
C PRO A 431 32.36 -8.05 12.93
N ASP A 432 31.50 -7.19 13.51
CA ASP A 432 31.79 -6.47 14.75
C ASP A 432 31.75 -7.40 15.99
N GLY A 433 31.24 -8.63 15.85
CA GLY A 433 31.05 -9.59 16.95
C GLY A 433 29.97 -9.15 17.96
N ASN A 434 29.27 -8.06 17.69
CA ASN A 434 28.24 -7.52 18.56
C ASN A 434 26.98 -8.38 18.51
N ARG A 435 26.48 -8.81 19.67
CA ARG A 435 25.22 -9.56 19.74
C ARG A 435 24.03 -8.61 19.66
N ALA A 436 23.12 -8.89 18.75
CA ALA A 436 21.83 -8.22 18.73
C ALA A 436 21.01 -8.66 19.96
N GLN A 437 20.47 -7.69 20.69
CA GLN A 437 19.65 -7.93 21.87
C GLN A 437 18.22 -7.46 21.59
N PRO A 438 17.19 -8.21 22.01
CA PRO A 438 15.82 -7.80 21.81
C PRO A 438 15.49 -6.56 22.64
N VAL A 439 14.76 -5.63 22.05
CA VAL A 439 14.30 -4.39 22.67
C VAL A 439 12.77 -4.39 22.66
N THR A 440 12.16 -3.90 23.75
CA THR A 440 10.70 -3.68 23.79
C THR A 440 10.30 -2.59 22.80
N GLY A 441 9.19 -2.80 22.10
CA GLY A 441 8.68 -1.87 21.12
C GLY A 441 8.43 -0.48 21.70
N GLN A 442 8.83 0.54 20.94
CA GLN A 442 8.76 1.93 21.37
C GLN A 442 8.65 2.88 20.17
N ARG A 443 8.20 4.11 20.41
CA ARG A 443 7.94 5.11 19.35
C ARG A 443 9.17 5.88 18.90
N ASP A 444 10.18 6.02 19.76
CA ASP A 444 11.42 6.72 19.48
C ASP A 444 12.63 6.07 20.19
N PRO A 445 13.60 5.52 19.45
CA PRO A 445 13.50 5.18 18.02
C PRO A 445 12.38 4.17 17.75
N PHE A 446 11.65 4.34 16.64
CA PHE A 446 10.54 3.45 16.27
C PHE A 446 11.01 2.00 16.07
N GLY A 447 10.25 1.02 16.56
CA GLY A 447 10.47 -0.40 16.30
C GLY A 447 9.54 -1.30 17.12
N GLY A 448 9.29 -2.53 16.65
CA GLY A 448 8.56 -3.55 17.41
C GLY A 448 7.10 -3.20 17.72
N MET A 449 6.41 -2.50 16.82
CA MET A 449 4.98 -2.19 16.98
C MET A 449 4.22 -2.41 15.68
N THR A 450 3.03 -3.01 15.78
CA THR A 450 2.16 -3.33 14.64
C THR A 450 0.74 -2.84 14.91
N ALA A 451 0.15 -2.16 13.94
CA ALA A 451 -1.25 -1.76 13.97
C ALA A 451 -2.15 -2.96 13.63
N LEU A 452 -3.05 -3.31 14.55
CA LEU A 452 -3.98 -4.42 14.41
C LEU A 452 -5.25 -4.01 13.64
N PRO A 453 -6.01 -4.97 13.06
CA PRO A 453 -7.24 -4.69 12.33
C PRO A 453 -8.30 -3.88 13.09
N ASP A 454 -8.31 -3.96 14.41
CA ASP A 454 -9.26 -3.25 15.28
C ASP A 454 -8.80 -1.81 15.62
N GLY A 455 -7.66 -1.37 15.08
CA GLY A 455 -7.08 -0.06 15.29
C GLY A 455 -6.20 0.05 16.54
N ARG A 456 -6.07 -1.01 17.35
CA ARG A 456 -5.11 -1.05 18.45
C ARG A 456 -3.69 -1.17 17.90
N ILE A 457 -2.72 -0.65 18.66
CA ILE A 457 -1.29 -0.82 18.38
C ILE A 457 -0.78 -1.90 19.33
N ALA A 458 -0.34 -3.03 18.78
CA ALA A 458 0.36 -4.06 19.52
C ALA A 458 1.83 -3.65 19.72
N VAL A 459 2.33 -3.82 20.93
CA VAL A 459 3.74 -3.61 21.28
C VAL A 459 4.38 -4.98 21.42
N GLY A 460 5.30 -5.31 20.53
CA GLY A 460 6.12 -6.52 20.55
C GLY A 460 7.55 -6.21 20.94
N ALA A 461 8.44 -7.18 20.70
CA ALA A 461 9.88 -6.96 20.75
C ALA A 461 10.44 -6.74 19.34
N TYR A 462 11.67 -6.23 19.24
CA TYR A 462 12.39 -6.18 17.98
C TYR A 462 13.89 -6.36 18.20
N PHE A 463 14.59 -6.84 17.17
CA PHE A 463 16.05 -6.91 17.17
C PHE A 463 16.62 -5.82 16.26
N PRO A 464 17.28 -4.78 16.80
CA PRO A 464 18.08 -3.86 16.01
C PRO A 464 19.41 -4.54 15.68
N VAL A 465 19.56 -4.99 14.44
CA VAL A 465 20.78 -5.64 13.96
C VAL A 465 21.53 -4.63 13.13
N GLY A 466 22.78 -4.32 13.50
CA GLY A 466 23.59 -3.39 12.74
C GLY A 466 25.04 -3.83 12.62
N SER A 467 25.72 -3.31 11.59
CA SER A 467 27.16 -3.50 11.38
C SER A 467 27.81 -2.24 10.81
N GLN A 468 29.05 -1.98 11.20
CA GLN A 468 29.89 -0.94 10.59
C GLN A 468 30.52 -1.42 9.27
N LEU A 469 30.92 -0.48 8.42
CA LEU A 469 31.53 -0.80 7.13
C LEU A 469 32.92 -1.46 7.27
N PRO A 470 33.26 -2.50 6.46
CA PRO A 470 32.41 -3.17 5.48
C PRO A 470 31.27 -3.95 6.15
N ALA A 471 30.03 -3.55 5.84
CA ALA A 471 28.87 -3.92 6.64
C ALA A 471 28.24 -5.17 6.05
N TRP A 472 28.26 -6.26 6.80
CA TRP A 472 27.46 -7.44 6.50
C TRP A 472 26.86 -7.99 7.79
N THR A 473 25.64 -8.52 7.69
CA THR A 473 24.96 -9.22 8.78
C THR A 473 24.28 -10.46 8.24
N VAL A 474 24.44 -11.59 8.92
CA VAL A 474 23.75 -12.84 8.62
C VAL A 474 22.72 -13.09 9.71
N SER A 475 21.47 -13.22 9.32
CA SER A 475 20.38 -13.71 10.14
C SER A 475 20.09 -15.16 9.75
N LEU A 476 20.17 -16.08 10.72
CA LEU A 476 19.87 -17.50 10.52
C LEU A 476 18.63 -17.86 11.31
N TRP A 477 17.64 -18.44 10.64
CA TRP A 477 16.40 -18.88 11.27
C TRP A 477 16.16 -20.35 11.01
N PHE A 478 15.85 -21.09 12.08
CA PHE A 478 15.58 -22.51 12.02
C PHE A 478 14.18 -22.78 12.58
N ALA A 479 13.39 -23.59 11.87
CA ALA A 479 12.17 -24.14 12.44
C ALA A 479 12.48 -24.87 13.75
N GLY A 480 11.59 -24.74 14.74
CA GLY A 480 11.83 -25.18 16.12
C GLY A 480 12.09 -26.68 16.29
N ASN A 481 11.66 -27.50 15.34
CA ASN A 481 11.87 -28.95 15.28
C ASN A 481 13.00 -29.36 14.32
N SER A 482 13.73 -28.41 13.73
CA SER A 482 14.79 -28.71 12.78
C SER A 482 15.95 -29.45 13.46
N SER A 483 16.36 -30.60 12.92
CA SER A 483 17.49 -31.38 13.45
C SER A 483 18.87 -30.80 13.11
N ILE A 484 18.91 -29.79 12.22
CA ILE A 484 20.14 -29.09 11.83
C ILE A 484 20.33 -27.75 12.55
N GLN A 485 19.64 -27.56 13.68
CA GLN A 485 19.88 -26.40 14.55
C GLN A 485 21.35 -26.34 15.01
N PRO A 486 21.92 -25.13 15.14
CA PRO A 486 23.30 -24.94 15.57
C PRO A 486 23.49 -25.29 17.05
N THR A 487 24.58 -26.01 17.33
CA THR A 487 25.04 -26.36 18.69
C THR A 487 26.33 -25.64 19.10
N GLY A 488 26.72 -24.64 18.31
CA GLY A 488 27.90 -23.84 18.53
C GLY A 488 27.92 -22.59 17.66
N PRO A 489 29.06 -21.87 17.63
CA PRO A 489 29.18 -20.63 16.87
C PRO A 489 29.04 -20.88 15.37
N VAL A 490 28.42 -19.91 14.71
CA VAL A 490 28.35 -19.84 13.25
C VAL A 490 29.60 -19.16 12.73
N THR A 491 30.21 -19.75 11.71
CA THR A 491 31.37 -19.19 11.00
C THR A 491 30.92 -18.56 9.68
N VAL A 492 31.45 -17.38 9.38
CA VAL A 492 31.16 -16.64 8.15
C VAL A 492 32.48 -16.23 7.50
N ASP A 493 32.81 -16.85 6.38
CA ASP A 493 33.92 -16.43 5.52
C ASP A 493 33.35 -15.47 4.47
N TRP A 494 33.45 -14.16 4.72
CA TRP A 494 32.93 -13.13 3.81
C TRP A 494 34.06 -12.51 2.98
N SER A 495 33.87 -12.43 1.65
CA SER A 495 34.70 -11.61 0.77
C SER A 495 33.90 -10.47 0.14
N ASN A 496 32.76 -10.80 -0.44
CA ASN A 496 31.83 -9.85 -1.05
C ASN A 496 30.45 -10.54 -1.21
N PRO A 497 29.39 -9.83 -1.67
CA PRO A 497 28.08 -10.44 -1.74
C PRO A 497 27.95 -11.62 -2.71
N GLU A 498 28.90 -11.82 -3.63
CA GLU A 498 28.93 -12.95 -4.57
C GLU A 498 29.92 -14.03 -4.14
N ARG A 499 30.67 -13.83 -3.07
CA ARG A 499 31.65 -14.79 -2.55
C ARG A 499 31.65 -14.80 -1.02
N TRP A 500 30.96 -15.79 -0.47
CA TRP A 500 30.85 -15.98 0.97
C TRP A 500 30.55 -17.44 1.32
N ARG A 501 30.91 -17.85 2.53
CA ARG A 501 30.53 -19.15 3.10
C ARG A 501 30.00 -18.96 4.51
N VAL A 502 28.86 -19.59 4.80
CA VAL A 502 28.29 -19.68 6.16
C VAL A 502 28.26 -21.14 6.55
N ALA A 503 28.83 -21.47 7.72
CA ALA A 503 28.88 -22.83 8.22
C ALA A 503 28.63 -22.89 9.73
N TRP A 504 27.97 -23.96 10.18
CA TRP A 504 27.71 -24.23 11.60
C TRP A 504 27.73 -25.72 11.87
N ARG A 505 27.80 -26.10 13.17
CA ARG A 505 27.75 -27.49 13.59
C ARG A 505 26.35 -27.83 14.11
N SER A 506 25.76 -28.92 13.62
CA SER A 506 24.47 -29.44 14.08
C SER A 506 24.62 -30.40 15.27
N ALA A 507 23.51 -30.84 15.86
CA ALA A 507 23.51 -31.65 17.09
C ALA A 507 24.17 -33.02 16.95
N ASP A 508 24.19 -33.58 15.74
CA ASP A 508 24.88 -34.84 15.44
C ASP A 508 26.38 -34.66 15.17
N GLY A 509 26.89 -33.43 15.29
CA GLY A 509 28.29 -33.10 15.10
C GLY A 509 28.70 -32.83 13.65
N ARG A 510 27.81 -32.92 12.67
CA ARG A 510 28.13 -32.61 11.26
C ARG A 510 28.25 -31.11 11.04
N VAL A 511 29.03 -30.73 10.02
CA VAL A 511 29.20 -29.33 9.60
C VAL A 511 28.24 -29.07 8.44
N GLU A 512 27.23 -28.27 8.72
CA GLU A 512 26.25 -27.78 7.76
C GLU A 512 26.83 -26.51 7.10
N TYR A 513 26.71 -26.34 5.78
CA TYR A 513 27.17 -25.09 5.14
C TYR A 513 26.39 -24.67 3.90
N LEU A 514 26.42 -23.36 3.65
CA LEU A 514 26.07 -22.71 2.39
C LEU A 514 27.28 -21.91 1.90
N HIS A 515 27.59 -22.01 0.62
CA HIS A 515 28.73 -21.37 -0.01
C HIS A 515 28.34 -20.78 -1.35
N ARG A 516 28.46 -19.46 -1.50
CA ARG A 516 28.28 -18.77 -2.77
C ARG A 516 29.64 -18.47 -3.40
N ALA A 517 29.77 -18.78 -4.68
CA ALA A 517 30.89 -18.40 -5.53
C ALA A 517 30.37 -17.93 -6.90
N GLY A 518 30.24 -16.62 -7.07
CA GLY A 518 29.65 -15.99 -8.24
C GLY A 518 28.16 -16.34 -8.39
N ASN A 519 27.84 -16.95 -9.52
CA ASN A 519 26.50 -17.45 -9.85
C ASN A 519 26.25 -18.90 -9.36
N GLN A 520 27.16 -19.49 -8.59
CA GLN A 520 26.96 -20.82 -8.03
C GLN A 520 26.70 -20.73 -6.53
N LEU A 521 25.66 -21.40 -6.07
CA LEU A 521 25.43 -21.67 -4.65
C LEU A 521 25.58 -23.17 -4.40
N GLN A 522 26.45 -23.53 -3.48
CA GLN A 522 26.65 -24.90 -3.01
C GLN A 522 26.13 -25.01 -1.58
N MET A 523 25.46 -26.12 -1.28
CA MET A 523 25.04 -26.42 0.07
C MET A 523 25.34 -27.88 0.39
N GLU A 524 25.59 -28.15 1.66
CA GLU A 524 25.65 -29.50 2.20
C GLU A 524 24.91 -29.45 3.52
N LEU A 525 23.64 -29.88 3.48
CA LEU A 525 22.79 -29.97 4.67
C LEU A 525 22.31 -31.41 4.89
N LEU A 526 22.05 -31.82 6.13
CA LEU A 526 21.62 -33.19 6.49
C LEU A 526 20.59 -33.80 5.54
N HIS A 527 19.50 -33.08 5.29
CA HIS A 527 18.37 -33.60 4.54
C HIS A 527 18.47 -33.33 3.04
N SER A 528 19.27 -32.36 2.61
CA SER A 528 19.41 -32.00 1.20
C SER A 528 20.58 -32.70 0.51
N GLY A 529 21.55 -33.20 1.27
CA GLY A 529 22.82 -33.69 0.74
C GLY A 529 23.63 -32.56 0.12
N ARG A 530 24.67 -32.92 -0.65
CA ARG A 530 25.44 -31.93 -1.40
C ARG A 530 24.67 -31.51 -2.65
N ARG A 531 24.22 -30.25 -2.71
CA ARG A 531 23.51 -29.68 -3.86
C ARG A 531 24.24 -28.48 -4.42
N ARG A 532 24.04 -28.24 -5.72
CA ARG A 532 24.56 -27.07 -6.43
C ARG A 532 23.43 -26.43 -7.22
N HIS A 533 23.27 -25.13 -7.02
CA HIS A 533 22.32 -24.28 -7.70
C HIS A 533 23.08 -23.30 -8.59
N VAL A 534 22.57 -23.09 -9.80
CA VAL A 534 23.08 -22.09 -10.74
C VAL A 534 22.09 -20.95 -10.77
N LEU A 535 22.51 -19.81 -10.23
CA LEU A 535 21.67 -18.64 -10.11
C LEU A 535 21.42 -18.02 -11.49
N GLN A 536 20.17 -17.73 -11.76
CA GLN A 536 19.71 -16.97 -12.93
C GLN A 536 19.95 -15.49 -12.67
N HIS A 537 20.27 -14.72 -13.72
CA HIS A 537 20.34 -13.27 -13.62
C HIS A 537 18.93 -12.68 -13.63
N GLY A 538 18.68 -11.69 -12.77
CA GLY A 538 17.41 -10.96 -12.79
C GLY A 538 17.32 -10.02 -13.99
N ASP A 539 16.11 -9.83 -14.52
CA ASP A 539 15.84 -8.91 -15.62
C ASP A 539 16.00 -7.45 -15.18
N GLN A 540 17.11 -6.84 -15.59
CA GLN A 540 17.37 -5.42 -15.31
C GLN A 540 16.52 -4.48 -16.16
N GLN A 541 15.88 -4.96 -17.24
CA GLN A 541 15.09 -4.09 -18.12
C GLN A 541 13.76 -3.71 -17.50
N ARG A 542 13.13 -4.62 -16.74
CA ARG A 542 11.81 -4.46 -16.10
C ARG A 542 10.80 -3.82 -17.06
N LEU A 543 10.62 -4.44 -18.24
CA LEU A 543 9.87 -3.83 -19.35
C LEU A 543 8.40 -3.56 -18.98
N GLN A 544 7.74 -4.45 -18.23
CA GLN A 544 6.34 -4.24 -17.86
C GLN A 544 6.20 -3.07 -16.88
N LEU A 545 7.15 -2.91 -15.97
CA LEU A 545 7.19 -1.73 -15.10
C LEU A 545 7.34 -0.44 -15.90
N LYS A 546 8.27 -0.40 -16.87
CA LYS A 546 8.45 0.76 -17.74
C LYS A 546 7.19 1.10 -18.52
N GLN A 547 6.47 0.10 -19.02
CA GLN A 547 5.18 0.29 -19.70
C GLN A 547 4.11 0.85 -18.75
N ALA A 548 4.01 0.34 -17.51
CA ALA A 548 3.10 0.88 -16.51
C ALA A 548 3.43 2.33 -16.12
N ILE A 549 4.72 2.68 -15.99
CA ILE A 549 5.18 4.05 -15.74
C ILE A 549 4.82 4.96 -16.93
N ALA A 550 5.06 4.51 -18.17
CA ALA A 550 4.71 5.28 -19.36
C ALA A 550 3.21 5.52 -19.48
N ALA A 551 2.38 4.51 -19.21
CA ALA A 551 0.92 4.66 -19.18
C ALA A 551 0.46 5.62 -18.08
N TYR A 552 1.09 5.58 -16.90
CA TYR A 552 0.84 6.53 -15.83
C TYR A 552 1.18 7.97 -16.24
N GLU A 553 2.34 8.21 -16.85
CA GLU A 553 2.74 9.55 -17.30
C GLU A 553 1.84 10.06 -18.44
N ALA A 554 1.41 9.19 -19.36
CA ALA A 554 0.43 9.53 -20.38
C ALA A 554 -0.92 9.95 -19.76
N ALA A 555 -1.40 9.23 -18.74
CA ALA A 555 -2.61 9.62 -18.01
C ALA A 555 -2.42 10.91 -17.22
N ARG A 556 -1.24 11.14 -16.63
CA ARG A 556 -0.90 12.39 -15.92
C ARG A 556 -0.84 13.60 -16.86
N ALA A 557 -0.38 13.42 -18.09
CA ALA A 557 -0.41 14.48 -19.11
C ALA A 557 -1.85 14.84 -19.51
N ARG A 558 -2.76 13.87 -19.43
CA ARG A 558 -4.17 14.04 -19.81
C ARG A 558 -5.06 14.55 -18.68
N TYR A 559 -4.81 14.11 -17.45
CA TYR A 559 -5.66 14.39 -16.29
C TYR A 559 -4.87 15.17 -15.25
N HIS A 560 -5.40 16.33 -14.86
CA HIS A 560 -4.82 17.12 -13.78
C HIS A 560 -4.93 16.38 -12.44
N HIS A 561 -3.97 16.64 -11.56
CA HIS A 561 -4.03 16.16 -10.18
C HIS A 561 -5.27 16.73 -9.49
N PHE A 562 -6.20 15.87 -9.06
CA PHE A 562 -7.32 16.32 -8.24
C PHE A 562 -6.81 16.88 -6.91
N ARG A 563 -7.03 18.17 -6.69
CA ARG A 563 -6.80 18.84 -5.41
C ARG A 563 -7.96 19.80 -5.17
N ASP A 564 -8.62 19.69 -4.02
CA ASP A 564 -9.62 20.67 -3.64
C ASP A 564 -8.92 21.99 -3.25
N LEU A 565 -8.75 22.85 -4.25
CA LEU A 565 -8.15 24.18 -4.10
C LEU A 565 -9.15 25.24 -3.66
N ILE A 566 -10.44 24.92 -3.54
CA ILE A 566 -11.46 25.93 -3.24
C ILE A 566 -11.20 26.62 -1.89
N PRO A 567 -10.88 25.90 -0.79
CA PRO A 567 -10.55 26.55 0.48
C PRO A 567 -9.33 27.49 0.38
N TYR A 568 -8.33 27.11 -0.41
CA TYR A 568 -7.11 27.91 -0.63
C TYR A 568 -7.43 29.17 -1.43
N ARG A 569 -8.23 29.04 -2.50
CA ARG A 569 -8.69 30.15 -3.33
C ARG A 569 -9.55 31.13 -2.54
N LEU A 570 -10.46 30.66 -1.68
CA LEU A 570 -11.28 31.54 -0.84
C LEU A 570 -10.45 32.33 0.17
N ARG A 571 -9.51 31.68 0.86
CA ARG A 571 -8.58 32.36 1.78
C ARG A 571 -7.74 33.38 1.04
N LEU A 572 -7.30 33.04 -0.17
CA LEU A 572 -6.52 33.94 -1.00
C LEU A 572 -7.34 35.13 -1.50
N SER A 573 -8.57 34.92 -1.98
CA SER A 573 -9.46 35.99 -2.40
C SER A 573 -9.76 36.95 -1.25
N LEU A 574 -9.94 36.43 -0.03
CA LEU A 574 -10.10 37.26 1.17
C LEU A 574 -8.83 38.07 1.46
N LEU A 575 -7.66 37.44 1.41
CA LEU A 575 -6.37 38.12 1.59
C LEU A 575 -6.18 39.24 0.55
N VAL A 576 -6.47 38.96 -0.71
CA VAL A 576 -6.43 39.94 -1.81
C VAL A 576 -7.42 41.08 -1.55
N ALA A 577 -8.65 40.79 -1.13
CA ALA A 577 -9.63 41.84 -0.80
C ALA A 577 -9.15 42.73 0.37
N VAL A 578 -8.55 42.14 1.41
CA VAL A 578 -7.97 42.88 2.55
C VAL A 578 -6.81 43.76 2.08
N LEU A 579 -5.88 43.21 1.29
CA LEU A 579 -4.76 43.97 0.72
C LEU A 579 -5.27 45.10 -0.18
N PHE A 580 -6.34 44.88 -0.94
CA PHE A 580 -6.99 45.92 -1.75
C PHE A 580 -7.52 47.05 -0.89
N VAL A 581 -8.29 46.75 0.16
CA VAL A 581 -8.79 47.77 1.10
C VAL A 581 -7.64 48.53 1.77
N ILE A 582 -6.60 47.84 2.24
CA ILE A 582 -5.42 48.48 2.85
C ILE A 582 -4.74 49.41 1.84
N SER A 583 -4.56 48.96 0.60
CA SER A 583 -3.92 49.75 -0.45
C SER A 583 -4.74 50.98 -0.84
N ALA A 584 -6.07 50.84 -0.90
CA ALA A 584 -6.99 51.94 -1.19
C ALA A 584 -7.02 52.99 -0.07
N VAL A 585 -7.10 52.55 1.20
CA VAL A 585 -7.04 53.44 2.37
C VAL A 585 -5.68 54.14 2.44
N SER A 586 -4.59 53.41 2.22
CA SER A 586 -3.24 53.98 2.19
C SER A 586 -3.11 55.00 1.06
N GLY A 587 -3.64 54.71 -0.13
CA GLY A 587 -3.72 55.65 -1.25
C GLY A 587 -4.45 56.95 -0.89
N LEU A 588 -5.62 56.86 -0.25
CA LEU A 588 -6.39 58.03 0.21
C LEU A 588 -5.66 58.87 1.25
N VAL A 589 -4.94 58.23 2.18
CA VAL A 589 -4.11 58.94 3.17
C VAL A 589 -2.92 59.63 2.51
N LEU A 590 -2.28 58.97 1.55
CA LEU A 590 -1.10 59.47 0.85
C LEU A 590 -1.43 60.55 -0.19
N GLN A 591 -2.66 60.59 -0.73
CA GLN A 591 -3.15 61.70 -1.55
C GLN A 591 -3.15 63.06 -0.83
N ARG A 592 -3.09 63.07 0.51
CA ARG A 592 -2.94 64.30 1.31
C ARG A 592 -1.48 64.79 1.45
N ARG A 593 -0.51 64.09 0.84
CA ARG A 593 0.93 64.40 0.89
C ARG A 593 1.40 65.07 -0.42
N SER A 594 2.64 65.54 -0.45
CA SER A 594 3.24 66.21 -1.62
C SER A 594 3.26 65.32 -2.89
N ALA A 595 3.24 65.95 -4.07
CA ALA A 595 3.17 65.25 -5.36
C ALA A 595 4.26 64.19 -5.57
N GLY A 596 5.50 64.43 -5.10
CA GLY A 596 6.58 63.45 -5.18
C GLY A 596 6.31 62.18 -4.35
N VAL A 597 5.72 62.33 -3.16
CA VAL A 597 5.31 61.21 -2.31
C VAL A 597 4.16 60.44 -2.95
N GLN A 598 3.24 61.12 -3.64
CA GLN A 598 2.14 60.47 -4.35
C GLN A 598 2.63 59.55 -5.48
N VAL A 599 3.57 60.03 -6.31
CA VAL A 599 4.11 59.25 -7.44
C VAL A 599 4.88 58.01 -6.96
N VAL A 600 5.78 58.18 -5.98
CA VAL A 600 6.55 57.05 -5.42
C VAL A 600 5.63 56.02 -4.76
N SER A 601 4.62 56.48 -4.03
CA SER A 601 3.66 55.60 -3.36
C SER A 601 2.77 54.84 -4.35
N ALA A 602 2.32 55.50 -5.41
CA ALA A 602 1.55 54.86 -6.48
C ALA A 602 2.37 53.75 -7.17
N PHE A 603 3.64 54.03 -7.47
CA PHE A 603 4.55 53.04 -8.05
C PHE A 603 4.76 51.85 -7.10
N ALA A 604 4.99 52.11 -5.81
CA ALA A 604 5.17 51.05 -4.81
C ALA A 604 3.91 50.16 -4.64
N ILE A 605 2.71 50.76 -4.66
CA ILE A 605 1.44 50.01 -4.60
C ILE A 605 1.30 49.12 -5.84
N VAL A 606 1.54 49.65 -7.05
CA VAL A 606 1.46 48.86 -8.29
C VAL A 606 2.49 47.72 -8.28
N LEU A 607 3.73 48.00 -7.89
CA LEU A 607 4.78 46.98 -7.78
C LEU A 607 4.40 45.89 -6.77
N GLY A 608 3.83 46.26 -5.63
CA GLY A 608 3.33 45.31 -4.63
C GLY A 608 2.24 44.39 -5.19
N TRP A 609 1.29 44.92 -5.96
CA TRP A 609 0.25 44.14 -6.63
C TRP A 609 0.82 43.19 -7.68
N VAL A 610 1.81 43.63 -8.46
CA VAL A 610 2.49 42.78 -9.45
C VAL A 610 3.22 41.62 -8.76
N LEU A 611 3.99 41.91 -7.71
CA LEU A 611 4.71 40.88 -6.95
C LEU A 611 3.75 39.88 -6.28
N ALA A 612 2.65 40.36 -5.70
CA ALA A 612 1.62 39.50 -5.12
C ALA A 612 0.96 38.60 -6.18
N ALA A 613 0.63 39.14 -7.35
CA ALA A 613 0.05 38.36 -8.45
C ALA A 613 1.02 37.28 -8.96
N VAL A 614 2.31 37.61 -9.11
CA VAL A 614 3.35 36.64 -9.49
C VAL A 614 3.49 35.55 -8.43
N TRP A 615 3.57 35.89 -7.15
CA TRP A 615 3.68 34.91 -6.07
C TRP A 615 2.45 33.99 -5.99
N ILE A 616 1.25 34.54 -6.16
CA ILE A 616 0.00 33.77 -6.20
C ILE A 616 0.02 32.75 -7.33
N ALA A 617 0.37 33.19 -8.55
CA ALA A 617 0.31 32.36 -9.75
C ALA A 617 1.45 31.33 -9.80
N ALA A 618 2.65 31.70 -9.35
CA ALA A 618 3.85 30.88 -9.48
C ALA A 618 4.13 29.99 -8.26
N VAL A 619 3.63 30.34 -7.07
CA VAL A 619 4.01 29.65 -5.82
C VAL A 619 2.79 29.09 -5.07
N TYR A 620 1.74 29.89 -4.87
CA TYR A 620 0.65 29.50 -3.96
C TYR A 620 -0.42 28.59 -4.58
N LEU A 621 -0.68 28.74 -5.89
CA LEU A 621 -1.71 27.97 -6.62
C LEU A 621 -1.17 26.81 -7.49
N GLN A 622 0.16 26.61 -7.52
CA GLN A 622 0.76 25.38 -8.04
C GLN A 622 0.55 24.22 -7.03
#